data_AF-A0A524K816-F1
#
_entry.id   AF-A0A524K816-F1
#
_cell.length_a   1.000
_cell.length_b   1.000
_cell.length_c   1.000
_cell.angle_alpha   90.00
_cell.angle_beta   90.00
_cell.angle_gamma   90.00
#
_symmetry.space_group_name_H-M   'P 1'
#
loop_
_entity.id
_entity.type
_entity.pdbx_description
1 polymer ?
#
loop_
_entity_poly.entity_id
_entity_poly.type
_entity_poly.pdbx_seq_one_letter_code
_entity_poly.pdbx_strand_id
1 'polypeptide(L)'
;MLMALELRLEVLEQQMFEKPSDGLLEELMETSSQLKKLRRHLNYQQILMQRLAQPGVPGVPANARHEFTDLYENTERLASLSALYQELINDLISGYISVSSHRLNQIMKVLTIVTVMFLPLGLIVGLYGMNFENMPELRFEYGYFVVLGLMATVVITLLLIFRRMRWI
;
A
#
# COMPACT_ATOMS: atom_id res chain seq x y z
N MET A 1 -10.16 -25.99 5.77
CA MET A 1 -9.86 -24.70 6.43
C MET A 1 -8.71 -23.98 5.73
N LEU A 2 -7.53 -24.59 5.54
CA LEU A 2 -6.39 -23.92 4.88
C LEU A 2 -6.62 -23.59 3.40
N MET A 3 -7.21 -24.49 2.61
CA MET A 3 -7.59 -24.19 1.21
C MET A 3 -8.57 -23.01 1.09
N ALA A 4 -9.44 -22.81 2.10
CA ALA A 4 -10.35 -21.67 2.10
C ALA A 4 -9.63 -20.35 2.42
N LEU A 5 -8.53 -20.42 3.17
CA LEU A 5 -7.69 -19.28 3.52
C LEU A 5 -6.85 -18.83 2.31
N GLU A 6 -6.32 -19.78 1.54
CA GLU A 6 -5.61 -19.51 0.29
C GLU A 6 -6.51 -18.82 -0.74
N LEU A 7 -7.71 -19.37 -0.98
CA LEU A 7 -8.68 -18.73 -1.87
C LEU A 7 -9.13 -17.35 -1.38
N ARG A 8 -9.19 -17.13 -0.05
CA ARG A 8 -9.48 -15.81 0.50
C ARG A 8 -8.32 -14.83 0.26
N LEU A 9 -7.08 -15.28 0.35
CA LEU A 9 -5.89 -14.45 0.10
C LEU A 9 -5.82 -14.00 -1.36
N GLU A 10 -6.10 -14.88 -2.32
CA GLU A 10 -6.18 -14.51 -3.75
C GLU A 10 -7.24 -13.44 -4.01
N VAL A 11 -8.42 -13.57 -3.38
CA VAL A 11 -9.49 -12.58 -3.49
C VAL A 11 -9.05 -11.22 -2.91
N LEU A 12 -8.38 -11.23 -1.76
CA LEU A 12 -7.87 -10.00 -1.13
C LEU A 12 -6.76 -9.35 -1.96
N GLU A 13 -5.89 -10.15 -2.57
CA GLU A 13 -4.87 -9.67 -3.50
C GLU A 13 -5.50 -8.98 -4.71
N GLN A 14 -6.49 -9.60 -5.35
CA GLN A 14 -7.17 -9.00 -6.49
C GLN A 14 -7.87 -7.67 -6.11
N GLN A 15 -8.54 -7.64 -4.96
CA GLN A 15 -9.21 -6.42 -4.48
C GLN A 15 -8.23 -5.28 -4.17
N MET A 16 -7.03 -5.59 -3.67
CA MET A 16 -5.97 -4.60 -3.43
C MET A 16 -5.61 -3.84 -4.71
N PHE A 17 -5.54 -4.52 -5.86
CA PHE A 17 -5.20 -3.90 -7.15
C PHE A 17 -6.38 -3.16 -7.78
N GLU A 18 -7.61 -3.69 -7.67
CA GLU A 18 -8.79 -3.08 -8.30
C GLU A 18 -9.34 -1.88 -7.51
N LYS A 19 -9.53 -2.04 -6.19
CA LYS A 19 -10.18 -1.06 -5.31
C LYS A 19 -9.57 -1.08 -3.91
N PRO A 20 -8.39 -0.46 -3.71
CA PRO A 20 -7.81 -0.32 -2.38
C PRO A 20 -8.75 0.49 -1.48
N SER A 21 -9.10 -0.09 -0.33
CA SER A 21 -9.99 0.48 0.67
C SER A 21 -9.44 0.22 2.07
N ASP A 22 -9.65 1.14 3.00
CA ASP A 22 -9.21 0.99 4.39
C ASP A 22 -9.81 -0.27 5.06
N GLY A 23 -11.02 -0.68 4.66
CA GLY A 23 -11.62 -1.93 5.13
C GLY A 23 -10.89 -3.19 4.67
N LEU A 24 -10.22 -3.15 3.51
CA LEU A 24 -9.38 -4.26 3.04
C LEU A 24 -8.11 -4.40 3.90
N LEU A 25 -7.51 -3.27 4.28
CA LEU A 25 -6.37 -3.27 5.19
C LEU A 25 -6.78 -3.81 6.57
N GLU A 26 -7.93 -3.40 7.08
CA GLU A 26 -8.47 -3.91 8.35
C GLU A 26 -8.66 -5.43 8.30
N GLU A 27 -9.26 -5.96 7.23
CA GLU A 27 -9.45 -7.40 7.05
C GLU A 27 -8.11 -8.17 6.96
N LEU A 28 -7.12 -7.64 6.24
CA LEU A 28 -5.77 -8.23 6.17
C LEU A 28 -5.09 -8.26 7.55
N MET A 29 -5.19 -7.16 8.30
CA MET A 29 -4.62 -7.07 9.65
C MET A 29 -5.32 -8.00 10.64
N GLU A 30 -6.64 -8.13 10.55
CA GLU A 30 -7.41 -9.06 11.37
C GLU A 30 -7.02 -10.51 11.07
N THR A 31 -6.96 -10.88 9.78
CA THR A 31 -6.55 -12.22 9.34
C THR A 31 -5.13 -12.54 9.79
N SER A 32 -4.20 -11.58 9.69
CA SER A 32 -2.83 -11.68 10.21
C SER A 32 -2.80 -11.96 11.72
N SER A 33 -3.65 -11.27 12.49
CA SER A 33 -3.76 -11.45 13.94
C SER A 33 -4.31 -12.84 14.29
N GLN A 34 -5.36 -13.29 13.60
CA GLN A 34 -5.95 -14.61 13.79
C GLN A 34 -4.96 -15.73 13.46
N LEU A 35 -4.19 -15.59 12.38
CA LEU A 35 -3.18 -16.58 11.98
C LEU A 35 -2.01 -16.64 12.96
N LYS A 36 -1.56 -15.50 13.50
CA LYS A 36 -0.58 -15.47 14.61
C LYS A 36 -1.08 -16.22 15.85
N LYS A 37 -2.36 -16.06 16.21
CA LYS A 37 -2.97 -16.80 17.33
C LYS A 37 -2.98 -18.31 17.04
N LEU A 38 -3.43 -18.72 15.85
CA LEU A 38 -3.44 -20.12 15.44
C LEU A 38 -2.04 -20.73 15.49
N ARG A 39 -1.03 -20.06 14.92
CA ARG A 39 0.37 -20.51 14.95
C ARG A 39 0.88 -20.68 16.38
N ARG A 40 0.53 -19.76 17.29
CA ARG A 40 0.91 -19.87 18.70
C ARG A 40 0.32 -21.13 19.33
N HIS A 41 -0.94 -21.46 19.06
CA HIS A 41 -1.57 -22.70 19.54
C HIS A 41 -0.91 -23.95 18.95
N LEU A 42 -0.65 -23.97 17.64
CA LEU A 42 0.02 -25.08 16.95
C LEU A 42 1.41 -25.34 17.52
N ASN A 43 2.20 -24.29 17.76
CA ASN A 43 3.54 -24.43 18.36
C ASN A 43 3.48 -25.03 19.77
N TYR A 44 2.52 -24.63 20.61
CA TYR A 44 2.35 -25.25 21.93
C TYR A 44 1.96 -26.74 21.82
N GLN A 45 1.07 -27.08 20.89
CA GLN A 45 0.67 -28.47 20.66
C GLN A 45 1.84 -29.31 20.15
N GLN A 46 2.64 -28.78 19.22
CA GLN A 46 3.83 -29.46 18.69
C GLN A 46 4.81 -29.83 19.82
N ILE A 47 5.09 -28.90 20.75
CA ILE A 47 5.99 -29.16 21.89
C ILE A 47 5.42 -30.26 22.80
N LEU A 48 4.11 -30.26 23.05
CA LEU A 48 3.46 -31.27 23.89
C LEU A 48 3.47 -32.66 23.22
N MET A 49 3.12 -32.73 21.94
CA MET A 49 3.13 -33.98 21.17
C MET A 49 4.55 -34.54 21.05
N GLN A 50 5.55 -33.70 20.83
CA GLN A 50 6.95 -34.10 20.80
C GLN A 50 7.40 -34.72 22.13
N ARG A 51 6.96 -34.15 23.27
CA ARG A 51 7.26 -34.72 24.60
C ARG A 51 6.57 -36.06 24.82
N LEU A 52 5.31 -36.20 24.41
CA LEU A 52 4.53 -37.44 24.55
C LEU A 52 5.03 -38.56 23.63
N ALA A 53 5.64 -38.21 22.49
CA ALA A 53 6.27 -39.15 21.58
C ALA A 53 7.61 -39.73 22.09
N GLN A 54 8.23 -39.13 23.13
CA GLN A 54 9.50 -39.62 23.67
C GLN A 54 9.34 -40.94 24.45
N PRO A 55 10.34 -41.84 24.42
CA PRO A 55 10.32 -43.05 25.21
C PRO A 55 10.39 -42.76 26.71
N GLY A 56 9.57 -43.45 27.52
CA GLY A 56 9.68 -43.42 28.99
C GLY A 56 8.77 -42.42 29.70
N VAL A 57 7.82 -41.79 29.00
CA VAL A 57 6.79 -40.97 29.64
C VAL A 57 5.82 -41.85 30.45
N PRO A 58 5.68 -41.62 31.78
CA PRO A 58 4.74 -42.39 32.61
C PRO A 58 3.29 -42.18 32.14
N GLY A 59 2.53 -43.26 31.98
CA GLY A 59 1.12 -43.21 31.59
C GLY A 59 0.82 -43.22 30.09
N VAL A 60 1.84 -43.24 29.21
CA VAL A 60 1.67 -43.38 27.76
C VAL A 60 1.92 -44.84 27.34
N PRO A 61 0.91 -45.58 26.86
CA PRO A 61 1.10 -46.95 26.42
C PRO A 61 1.89 -46.99 25.09
N ALA A 62 2.70 -48.03 24.90
CA ALA A 62 3.64 -48.11 23.78
C ALA A 62 2.98 -48.11 22.39
N ASN A 63 1.72 -48.56 22.30
CA ASN A 63 0.90 -48.55 21.09
C ASN A 63 0.39 -47.15 20.70
N ALA A 64 0.13 -46.26 21.66
CA ALA A 64 -0.34 -44.90 21.40
C ALA A 64 0.78 -43.97 20.88
N ARG A 65 2.05 -44.38 20.94
CA ARG A 65 3.18 -43.58 20.46
C ARG A 65 3.11 -43.28 18.97
N HIS A 66 2.67 -44.25 18.17
CA HIS A 66 2.55 -44.04 16.73
C HIS A 66 1.52 -42.95 16.42
N GLU A 67 0.38 -42.95 17.12
CA GLU A 67 -0.63 -41.90 17.00
C GLU A 67 -0.09 -40.52 17.40
N PHE A 68 0.73 -40.43 18.46
CA PHE A 68 1.37 -39.17 18.84
C PHE A 68 2.40 -38.68 17.82
N THR A 69 3.13 -39.58 17.16
CA THR A 69 4.04 -39.23 16.07
C THR A 69 3.26 -38.69 14.87
N ASP A 70 2.18 -39.34 14.47
CA ASP A 70 1.34 -38.87 13.35
C ASP A 70 0.71 -37.50 13.66
N LEU A 71 0.25 -37.30 14.90
CA LEU A 71 -0.25 -36.01 15.36
C LEU A 71 0.84 -34.93 15.35
N TYR A 72 2.06 -35.26 15.79
CA TYR A 72 3.20 -34.36 15.73
C TYR A 72 3.48 -33.92 14.29
N GLU A 73 3.62 -34.87 13.35
CA GLU A 73 3.90 -34.57 11.94
C GLU A 73 2.79 -33.72 11.30
N ASN A 74 1.52 -34.00 11.63
CA ASN A 74 0.41 -33.19 11.14
C ASN A 74 0.43 -31.77 11.74
N THR A 75 0.71 -31.61 13.04
CA THR A 75 0.84 -30.29 13.67
C THR A 75 2.01 -29.48 13.11
N GLU A 76 3.13 -30.14 12.82
CA GLU A 76 4.31 -29.53 12.21
C GLU A 76 3.97 -29.02 10.79
N ARG A 77 3.28 -29.83 9.98
CA ARG A 77 2.81 -29.43 8.66
C ARG A 77 1.88 -28.22 8.73
N LEU A 78 0.90 -28.22 9.64
CA LEU A 78 -0.03 -27.10 9.84
C LEU A 78 0.69 -25.83 10.30
N ALA A 79 1.70 -25.96 11.18
CA ALA A 79 2.49 -24.84 11.66
C ALA A 79 3.33 -24.22 10.53
N SER A 80 3.93 -25.05 9.68
CA SER A 80 4.67 -24.62 8.49
C SER A 80 3.77 -23.89 7.49
N LEU A 81 2.60 -24.44 7.17
CA LEU A 81 1.61 -23.78 6.29
C LEU A 81 1.11 -22.45 6.88
N SER A 82 0.86 -22.41 8.19
CA SER A 82 0.47 -21.17 8.87
C SER A 82 1.58 -20.11 8.82
N ALA A 83 2.85 -20.52 8.85
CA ALA A 83 3.97 -19.60 8.70
C ALA A 83 4.05 -19.02 7.27
N LEU A 84 3.84 -19.85 6.25
CA LEU A 84 3.80 -19.43 4.86
C LEU A 84 2.66 -18.42 4.61
N TYR A 85 1.44 -18.72 5.05
CA TYR A 85 0.32 -17.78 4.90
C TYR A 85 0.53 -16.48 5.68
N GLN A 86 1.28 -16.53 6.78
CA GLN A 86 1.62 -15.33 7.55
C GLN A 86 2.56 -14.42 6.77
N GLU A 87 3.52 -15.01 6.05
CA GLU A 87 4.42 -14.30 5.15
C GLU A 87 3.62 -13.66 4.01
N LEU A 88 2.77 -14.43 3.33
CA LEU A 88 1.92 -13.91 2.25
C LEU A 88 1.01 -12.75 2.70
N ILE A 89 0.37 -12.85 3.87
CA ILE A 89 -0.44 -11.74 4.40
C ILE A 89 0.41 -10.50 4.65
N ASN A 90 1.61 -10.66 5.21
CA ASN A 90 2.50 -9.52 5.46
C ASN A 90 2.97 -8.88 4.15
N ASP A 91 3.21 -9.68 3.11
CA ASP A 91 3.54 -9.20 1.77
C ASP A 91 2.37 -8.44 1.16
N LEU A 92 1.13 -8.93 1.30
CA LEU A 92 -0.07 -8.23 0.87
C LEU A 92 -0.27 -6.90 1.61
N ILE A 93 -0.07 -6.86 2.94
CA ILE A 93 -0.14 -5.62 3.72
C ILE A 93 0.91 -4.61 3.23
N SER A 94 2.14 -5.07 3.01
CA SER A 94 3.23 -4.22 2.52
C SER A 94 2.95 -3.72 1.09
N GLY A 95 2.41 -4.59 0.24
CA GLY A 95 1.94 -4.28 -1.10
C GLY A 95 0.83 -3.22 -1.09
N TYR A 96 -0.16 -3.35 -0.21
CA TYR A 96 -1.25 -2.39 -0.04
C TYR A 96 -0.71 -0.99 0.31
N ILE A 97 0.20 -0.91 1.29
CA ILE A 97 0.82 0.36 1.70
C ILE A 97 1.59 0.97 0.52
N SER A 98 2.33 0.16 -0.23
CA SER A 98 3.08 0.60 -1.41
C SER A 98 2.17 1.17 -2.51
N VAL A 99 1.10 0.45 -2.87
CA VAL A 99 0.11 0.88 -3.87
C VAL A 99 -0.62 2.15 -3.43
N SER A 100 -1.03 2.21 -2.16
CA SER A 100 -1.68 3.40 -1.59
C SER A 100 -0.76 4.62 -1.60
N SER A 101 0.49 4.46 -1.18
CA SER A 101 1.53 5.50 -1.24
C SER A 101 1.80 5.95 -2.68
N HIS A 102 1.86 5.02 -3.63
CA HIS A 102 2.01 5.35 -5.04
C HIS A 102 0.85 6.21 -5.54
N ARG A 103 -0.39 5.83 -5.21
CA ARG A 103 -1.58 6.61 -5.57
C ARG A 103 -1.55 8.01 -4.94
N LEU A 104 -1.21 8.13 -3.66
CA LEU A 104 -1.07 9.42 -2.99
C LEU A 104 -0.01 10.29 -3.68
N ASN A 105 1.15 9.72 -4.02
CA ASN A 105 2.18 10.42 -4.77
C ASN A 105 1.68 10.91 -6.13
N GLN A 106 0.88 10.12 -6.85
CA GLN A 106 0.27 10.56 -8.12
C GLN A 106 -0.73 11.70 -7.92
N ILE A 107 -1.60 11.62 -6.91
CA ILE A 107 -2.55 12.68 -6.57
C ILE A 107 -1.81 13.98 -6.24
N MET A 108 -0.77 13.89 -5.39
CA MET A 108 0.04 15.03 -5.00
C MET A 108 0.78 15.64 -6.19
N LYS A 109 1.31 14.82 -7.11
CA LYS A 109 1.91 15.31 -8.37
C LYS A 109 0.91 16.12 -9.18
N VAL A 110 -0.30 15.61 -9.40
CA VAL A 110 -1.34 16.33 -10.17
C VAL A 110 -1.70 17.65 -9.49
N LEU A 111 -1.95 17.65 -8.17
CA LEU A 111 -2.26 18.86 -7.43
C LEU A 111 -1.12 19.88 -7.48
N THR A 112 0.12 19.42 -7.40
CA THR A 112 1.32 20.28 -7.47
C THR A 112 1.47 20.89 -8.85
N ILE A 113 1.30 20.10 -9.91
CA ILE A 113 1.37 20.60 -11.30
C ILE A 113 0.33 21.69 -11.51
N VAL A 114 -0.92 21.45 -11.10
CA VAL A 114 -2.01 22.44 -11.17
C VAL A 114 -1.62 23.72 -10.40
N THR A 115 -1.19 23.58 -9.15
CA THR A 115 -0.84 24.71 -8.28
C THR A 115 0.31 25.55 -8.86
N VAL A 116 1.39 24.89 -9.32
CA VAL A 116 2.58 25.56 -9.88
C VAL A 116 2.27 26.26 -11.20
N MET A 117 1.31 25.77 -11.99
CA MET A 117 0.84 26.48 -13.18
C MET A 117 0.01 27.73 -12.81
N PHE A 118 -0.88 27.63 -11.83
CA PHE A 118 -1.78 28.73 -11.46
C PHE A 118 -1.08 29.84 -10.64
N LEU A 119 -0.07 29.53 -9.83
CA LEU A 119 0.58 30.52 -8.97
C LEU A 119 1.23 31.69 -9.72
N PRO A 120 2.10 31.48 -10.75
CA PRO A 120 2.67 32.59 -11.52
C PRO A 120 1.62 33.29 -12.40
N LEU A 121 0.68 32.54 -12.99
CA LEU A 121 -0.41 33.14 -13.77
C LEU A 121 -1.29 34.04 -12.91
N GLY A 122 -1.65 33.57 -11.72
CA GLY A 122 -2.44 34.30 -10.75
C GLY A 122 -1.71 35.54 -10.23
N LEU A 123 -0.39 35.48 -10.06
CA LEU A 123 0.43 36.66 -9.72
C LEU A 123 0.38 37.70 -10.84
N ILE A 124 0.54 37.31 -12.10
CA ILE A 124 0.47 38.23 -13.23
C ILE A 124 -0.93 38.85 -13.31
N VAL A 125 -1.99 38.04 -13.29
CA VAL A 125 -3.38 38.54 -13.30
C VAL A 125 -3.64 39.45 -12.10
N GLY A 126 -3.18 39.08 -10.91
CA GLY A 126 -3.31 39.89 -9.70
C GLY A 126 -2.62 41.24 -9.83
N LEU A 127 -1.38 41.26 -10.34
CA LEU A 127 -0.62 42.49 -10.54
C LEU A 127 -1.32 43.44 -11.53
N TYR A 128 -1.80 42.91 -12.66
CA TYR A 128 -2.54 43.70 -13.66
C TYR A 128 -3.98 44.05 -13.23
N GLY A 129 -4.54 43.32 -12.26
CA GLY A 129 -5.84 43.62 -11.65
C GLY A 129 -5.78 44.72 -10.60
N MET A 130 -4.58 45.15 -10.19
CA MET A 130 -4.43 46.29 -9.29
C MET A 130 -4.60 47.60 -10.08
N ASN A 131 -5.48 48.50 -9.62
CA ASN A 131 -5.74 49.82 -10.22
C ASN A 131 -4.57 50.80 -9.99
N PHE A 132 -3.37 50.49 -10.47
CA PHE A 132 -2.26 51.44 -10.46
C PHE A 132 -2.41 52.45 -11.60
N GLU A 133 -2.40 53.74 -11.25
CA GLU A 133 -2.61 54.88 -12.16
C GLU A 133 -1.45 55.07 -13.16
N ASN A 134 -0.29 54.46 -12.91
CA ASN A 134 0.94 54.64 -13.70
C ASN A 134 1.60 53.30 -14.06
N MET A 135 0.87 52.44 -14.78
CA MET A 135 1.45 51.25 -15.44
C MET A 135 1.94 51.64 -16.85
N PRO A 136 3.27 51.79 -17.09
CA PRO A 136 3.80 52.20 -18.40
C PRO A 136 3.45 51.20 -19.52
N GLU A 137 3.22 49.93 -19.19
CA GLU A 137 2.86 48.84 -20.11
C GLU A 137 1.42 48.94 -20.65
N LEU A 138 0.51 49.64 -19.93
CA LEU A 138 -0.89 49.81 -20.33
C LEU A 138 -1.08 50.85 -21.44
N ARG A 139 -0.11 51.75 -21.64
CA ARG A 139 -0.13 52.75 -22.72
C ARG A 139 0.41 52.18 -24.04
N PHE A 140 0.94 50.95 -24.04
CA PHE A 140 1.41 50.26 -25.22
C PHE A 140 0.24 49.55 -25.92
N GLU A 141 0.03 49.83 -27.21
CA GLU A 141 -1.06 49.26 -28.02
C GLU A 141 -1.06 47.71 -28.04
N TYR A 142 0.12 47.10 -27.84
CA TYR A 142 0.31 45.64 -27.79
C TYR A 142 0.56 45.07 -26.39
N GLY A 143 0.48 45.88 -25.32
CA GLY A 143 0.82 45.45 -23.95
C GLY A 143 0.04 44.22 -23.50
N TYR A 144 -1.26 44.16 -23.80
CA TYR A 144 -2.12 43.02 -23.53
C TYR A 144 -1.64 41.72 -24.20
N PHE A 145 -1.23 41.79 -25.48
CA PHE A 145 -0.73 40.63 -26.22
C PHE A 145 0.63 40.16 -25.72
N VAL A 146 1.51 41.08 -25.29
CA VAL A 146 2.81 40.74 -24.70
C VAL A 146 2.63 39.98 -23.39
N VAL A 147 1.72 40.44 -22.53
CA VAL A 147 1.41 39.77 -21.25
C VAL A 147 0.83 38.38 -21.46
N LEU A 148 -0.09 38.22 -22.41
CA LEU A 148 -0.60 36.90 -22.80
C LEU A 148 0.51 35.99 -23.33
N GLY A 149 1.42 36.52 -24.15
CA GLY A 149 2.60 35.79 -24.63
C GLY A 149 3.53 35.35 -23.49
N LEU A 150 3.76 36.22 -22.50
CA LEU A 150 4.53 35.91 -21.30
C LEU A 150 3.87 34.80 -20.48
N MET A 151 2.56 34.92 -20.20
CA MET A 151 1.78 33.89 -19.51
C MET A 151 1.87 32.54 -20.22
N ALA A 152 1.67 32.52 -21.54
CA ALA A 152 1.77 31.31 -22.35
C ALA A 152 3.19 30.72 -22.29
N THR A 153 4.22 31.56 -22.38
CA THR A 153 5.63 31.13 -22.31
C THR A 153 5.96 30.50 -20.95
N VAL A 154 5.46 31.06 -19.85
CA VAL A 154 5.63 30.50 -18.50
C VAL A 154 4.97 29.12 -18.41
N VAL A 155 3.74 28.98 -18.87
CA VAL A 155 3.02 27.69 -18.85
C VAL A 155 3.75 26.64 -19.70
N ILE A 156 4.17 26.99 -20.91
CA ILE A 156 4.92 26.08 -21.80
C ILE A 156 6.23 25.65 -21.15
N THR A 157 6.97 26.59 -20.54
CA THR A 157 8.23 26.29 -19.85
C THR A 157 8.02 25.32 -18.69
N LEU A 158 7.00 25.55 -17.86
CA LEU A 158 6.66 24.67 -16.76
C LEU A 158 6.22 23.27 -17.24
N LEU A 159 5.42 23.19 -18.30
CA LEU A 159 5.02 21.91 -18.90
C LEU A 159 6.23 21.12 -19.43
N LEU A 160 7.19 21.79 -20.08
CA LEU A 160 8.42 21.16 -20.56
C LEU A 160 9.27 20.63 -19.39
N ILE A 161 9.37 21.38 -18.30
CA ILE A 161 10.08 20.95 -17.08
C ILE A 161 9.40 19.72 -16.48
N PHE A 162 8.08 19.76 -16.30
CA PHE A 162 7.32 18.62 -15.73
C PHE A 162 7.42 17.36 -16.59
N ARG A 163 7.39 17.51 -17.91
CA ARG A 163 7.62 16.40 -18.87
C ARG A 163 9.04 15.85 -18.75
N ARG A 164 10.06 16.70 -18.63
CA ARG A 164 11.45 16.26 -18.44
C ARG A 164 11.65 15.51 -17.13
N MET A 165 10.92 15.89 -16.08
CA MET A 165 10.94 15.23 -14.78
C MET A 165 10.13 13.92 -14.74
N ARG A 166 9.45 13.53 -15.83
CA ARG A 166 8.52 12.38 -15.90
C ARG A 166 7.39 12.46 -14.87
N TRP A 167 6.96 13.66 -14.55
CA TRP A 167 5.75 13.86 -13.72
C TRP A 167 4.48 13.83 -14.59
N ILE A 168 4.67 14.05 -15.89
CA ILE A 168 3.72 13.94 -17.01
C ILE A 168 4.43 13.13 -18.10
#